data_AF-A0A7C1KZG6-F1
#
_entry.id   AF-A0A7C1KZG6-F1
#
_cell.length_a   1.000
_cell.length_b   1.000
_cell.length_c   1.000
_cell.angle_alpha   90.00
_cell.angle_beta   90.00
_cell.angle_gamma   90.00
#
_symmetry.space_group_name_H-M   'P 1'
#
loop_
_entity.id
_entity.type
_entity.pdbx_description
1 polymer ?
#
loop_
_entity_poly.entity_id
_entity_poly.type
_entity_poly.pdbx_seq_one_letter_code
_entity_poly.pdbx_strand_id
1 'polypeptide(L)'
;MKYLILFIALVVLGCSEDENPTSTKTDPSLTGSWVGTGSGFVINATLSQSGTSVSGNGTMAAGGASAAVTFTGTNVHPNISLTISSAGLQDANYTGKFTNDNTHNGKLNGSGFVDLNVTFVRQ
;
A
#
# COMPACT_ATOMS: atom_id res chain seq x y z
N MET A 1 -28.52 44.40 -58.13
CA MET A 1 -27.70 43.89 -57.00
C MET A 1 -27.85 42.37 -57.01
N LYS A 2 -27.09 41.68 -57.87
CA LYS A 2 -25.88 40.90 -57.55
C LYS A 2 -26.23 39.64 -56.73
N TYR A 3 -26.58 38.58 -57.47
CA TYR A 3 -26.58 37.20 -56.99
C TYR A 3 -25.17 36.86 -56.46
N LEU A 4 -25.05 36.35 -55.24
CA LEU A 4 -23.79 35.81 -54.74
C LEU A 4 -24.03 34.57 -53.86
N ILE A 5 -24.10 33.45 -54.56
CA ILE A 5 -23.38 32.18 -54.31
C ILE A 5 -23.20 31.75 -52.84
N LEU A 6 -23.93 30.68 -52.52
CA LEU A 6 -23.73 29.69 -51.48
C LEU A 6 -22.29 29.14 -51.46
N PHE A 7 -21.62 29.16 -50.31
CA PHE A 7 -20.48 28.27 -50.04
C PHE A 7 -20.68 27.62 -48.67
N ILE A 8 -20.97 26.32 -48.71
CA ILE A 8 -20.97 25.39 -47.58
C ILE A 8 -19.50 25.02 -47.32
N ALA A 9 -19.01 25.26 -46.10
CA ALA A 9 -17.76 24.69 -45.61
C ALA A 9 -18.07 23.81 -44.39
N LEU A 10 -18.21 22.52 -44.67
CA LEU A 10 -18.38 21.44 -43.71
C LEU A 10 -17.01 21.15 -43.08
N VAL A 11 -16.73 21.65 -41.88
CA VAL A 11 -15.50 21.28 -41.15
C VAL A 11 -15.84 20.12 -40.22
N VAL A 12 -15.69 18.91 -40.74
CA VAL A 12 -15.63 17.70 -39.93
C VAL A 12 -14.29 17.72 -39.22
N LEU A 13 -14.25 18.29 -38.01
CA LEU A 13 -13.18 17.98 -37.06
C LEU A 13 -13.46 16.56 -36.57
N GLY A 14 -12.93 15.59 -37.30
CA GLY A 14 -12.63 14.28 -36.73
C GLY A 14 -11.67 14.50 -35.58
N CYS A 15 -12.17 14.39 -34.35
CA CYS A 15 -11.30 14.05 -33.23
C CYS A 15 -10.76 12.67 -33.56
N SER A 16 -9.51 12.63 -34.00
CA SER A 16 -8.72 11.42 -34.09
C SER A 16 -8.82 10.70 -32.75
N GLU A 17 -9.36 9.49 -32.80
CA GLU A 17 -9.13 8.46 -31.82
C GLU A 17 -7.62 8.26 -31.73
N ASP A 18 -6.99 8.72 -30.66
CA ASP A 18 -5.70 8.21 -30.19
C ASP A 18 -5.54 8.56 -28.72
N GLU A 19 -4.95 7.60 -27.98
CA GLU A 19 -4.59 7.64 -26.56
C GLU A 19 -5.75 7.25 -25.60
N ASN A 20 -6.01 5.94 -25.57
CA ASN A 20 -6.41 5.18 -24.39
C ASN A 20 -6.06 5.92 -23.07
N PRO A 21 -7.04 6.34 -22.24
CA PRO A 21 -6.72 7.03 -21.00
C PRO A 21 -5.86 6.10 -20.16
N THR A 22 -4.64 6.59 -19.90
CA THR A 22 -3.61 6.04 -19.04
C THR A 22 -4.26 5.25 -17.91
N SER A 23 -3.98 3.95 -17.83
CA SER A 23 -4.42 3.12 -16.72
C SER A 23 -4.02 3.84 -15.43
N THR A 24 -4.98 4.44 -14.75
CA THR A 24 -4.79 5.09 -13.45
C THR A 24 -4.51 3.96 -12.47
N LYS A 25 -3.25 3.53 -12.40
CA LYS A 25 -2.85 2.54 -11.41
C LYS A 25 -3.07 3.20 -10.05
N THR A 26 -4.16 2.81 -9.38
CA THR A 26 -4.45 3.23 -8.03
C THR A 26 -3.30 2.78 -7.13
N ASP A 27 -2.83 3.68 -6.26
CA ASP A 27 -1.80 3.32 -5.29
C ASP A 27 -2.25 2.10 -4.46
N PRO A 28 -1.37 1.11 -4.26
CA PRO A 28 -1.72 -0.09 -3.51
C PRO A 28 -2.09 0.25 -2.06
N SER A 29 -3.22 -0.29 -1.61
CA SER A 29 -3.77 -0.12 -0.26
C SER A 29 -3.30 -1.23 0.67
N LEU A 30 -3.08 -0.91 1.95
CA LEU A 30 -2.81 -1.90 3.00
C LEU A 30 -4.06 -2.59 3.54
N THR A 31 -5.27 -2.14 3.20
CA THR A 31 -6.52 -2.78 3.68
C THR A 31 -6.55 -4.26 3.32
N GLY A 32 -6.74 -5.14 4.31
CA GLY A 32 -6.86 -6.59 4.14
C GLY A 32 -6.01 -7.41 5.11
N SER A 33 -5.92 -8.72 4.85
CA SER A 33 -5.12 -9.65 5.64
C SER A 33 -3.74 -9.88 5.03
N TRP A 34 -2.73 -9.95 5.89
CA TRP A 34 -1.34 -10.06 5.50
C TRP A 34 -0.58 -11.04 6.39
N VAL A 35 0.37 -11.76 5.79
CA VAL A 35 1.34 -12.59 6.52
C VAL A 35 2.74 -12.01 6.30
N GLY A 36 3.33 -11.50 7.37
CA GLY A 36 4.70 -11.02 7.45
C GLY A 36 5.65 -12.14 7.86
N THR A 37 6.74 -12.33 7.13
CA THR A 37 7.79 -13.28 7.48
C THR A 37 9.13 -12.57 7.59
N GLY A 38 9.80 -12.81 8.71
CA GLY A 38 11.17 -12.37 8.96
C GLY A 38 12.01 -13.50 9.54
N SER A 39 13.29 -13.24 9.80
CA SER A 39 14.18 -14.28 10.34
C SER A 39 13.74 -14.68 11.75
N GLY A 40 13.11 -15.86 11.89
CA GLY A 40 12.73 -16.45 13.17
C GLY A 40 11.34 -16.07 13.70
N PHE A 41 10.52 -15.35 12.93
CA PHE A 41 9.17 -14.97 13.36
C PHE A 41 8.19 -14.84 12.19
N VAL A 42 6.89 -14.95 12.52
CA VAL A 42 5.77 -14.75 11.60
C VAL A 42 4.81 -13.74 12.22
N ILE A 43 4.30 -12.82 11.41
CA ILE A 43 3.28 -11.84 11.77
C ILE A 43 2.02 -12.15 10.96
N ASN A 44 0.88 -12.31 11.61
CA ASN A 44 -0.43 -12.28 10.95
C ASN A 44 -1.08 -10.94 11.26
N ALA A 45 -1.52 -10.20 10.25
CA ALA A 45 -2.11 -8.88 10.44
C ALA A 45 -3.41 -8.74 9.64
N THR A 46 -4.38 -8.06 10.23
CA THR A 46 -5.56 -7.55 9.55
C THR A 46 -5.54 -6.03 9.66
N LEU A 47 -5.39 -5.36 8.52
CA LEU A 47 -5.20 -3.92 8.42
C LEU A 47 -6.41 -3.26 7.76
N SER A 48 -6.69 -2.04 8.20
CA SER A 48 -7.66 -1.12 7.62
C SER A 48 -6.96 0.19 7.31
N GLN A 49 -7.20 0.72 6.12
CA GLN A 49 -6.66 2.00 5.67
C GLN A 49 -7.79 2.99 5.36
N SER A 50 -7.67 4.22 5.86
CA SER A 50 -8.55 5.35 5.54
C SER A 50 -7.70 6.56 5.16
N GLY A 51 -7.76 6.99 3.90
CA GLY A 51 -6.79 7.92 3.33
C GLY A 51 -5.37 7.34 3.42
N THR A 52 -4.45 8.08 4.05
CA THR A 52 -3.09 7.62 4.31
C THR A 52 -2.94 6.90 5.64
N SER A 53 -3.93 6.99 6.54
CA SER A 53 -3.85 6.40 7.88
C SER A 53 -4.15 4.90 7.85
N VAL A 54 -3.35 4.13 8.58
CA VAL A 54 -3.42 2.68 8.67
C VAL A 54 -3.57 2.28 10.13
N SER A 55 -4.47 1.34 10.39
CA SER A 55 -4.65 0.73 11.70
C SER A 55 -4.94 -0.76 11.55
N GLY A 56 -4.73 -1.54 12.59
CA GLY A 56 -5.04 -2.95 12.55
C GLY A 56 -4.65 -3.71 13.80
N ASN A 57 -4.93 -5.01 13.78
CA ASN A 57 -4.56 -5.94 14.83
C ASN A 57 -3.95 -7.20 14.21
N GLY A 58 -3.34 -8.01 15.06
CA GLY A 58 -2.70 -9.23 14.61
C GLY A 58 -2.02 -10.02 15.70
N THR A 59 -1.20 -10.97 15.29
CA THR A 59 -0.35 -11.77 16.15
C THR A 59 1.07 -11.82 15.60
N MET A 60 2.05 -11.88 16.50
CA MET A 60 3.44 -12.16 16.16
C MET A 60 3.86 -13.42 16.91
N ALA A 61 4.36 -14.42 16.18
CA ALA A 61 4.88 -15.66 16.74
C ALA A 61 6.39 -15.79 16.49
N ALA A 62 7.14 -16.09 17.55
CA ALA A 62 8.60 -16.25 17.51
C ALA A 62 9.04 -17.25 18.59
N GLY A 63 10.01 -18.12 18.29
CA GLY A 63 10.61 -19.02 19.29
C GLY A 63 9.63 -19.91 20.06
N GLY A 64 8.48 -20.26 19.45
CA GLY A 64 7.43 -21.06 20.10
C GLY A 64 6.44 -20.27 20.97
N ALA A 65 6.63 -18.96 21.13
CA ALA A 65 5.69 -18.06 21.79
C ALA A 65 4.89 -17.24 20.76
N SER A 66 3.74 -16.71 21.18
CA SER A 66 2.89 -15.82 20.38
C SER A 66 2.37 -14.68 21.23
N ALA A 67 2.34 -13.47 20.66
CA ALA A 67 1.82 -12.26 21.29
C ALA A 67 0.82 -11.56 20.37
N ALA A 68 -0.23 -10.99 20.98
CA ALA A 68 -1.14 -10.08 20.27
C ALA A 68 -0.43 -8.75 19.99
N VAL A 69 -0.64 -8.20 18.80
CA VAL A 69 -0.06 -6.92 18.37
C VAL A 69 -1.11 -6.01 17.77
N THR A 70 -0.90 -4.70 17.91
CA THR A 70 -1.67 -3.66 17.22
C THR A 70 -0.78 -2.91 16.25
N PHE A 71 -1.37 -2.49 15.13
CA PHE A 71 -0.69 -1.71 14.09
C PHE A 71 -1.30 -0.32 14.02
N THR A 72 -0.46 0.70 13.95
CA THR A 72 -0.86 2.07 13.63
C THR A 72 0.19 2.68 12.71
N GLY A 73 -0.19 3.61 11.84
CA GLY A 73 0.78 4.34 11.03
C GLY A 73 0.20 4.86 9.72
N THR A 74 1.02 4.86 8.69
CA THR A 74 0.69 5.48 7.40
C THR A 74 1.15 4.67 6.20
N ASN A 75 0.38 4.75 5.12
CA ASN A 75 0.76 4.38 3.76
C ASN A 75 0.74 5.64 2.89
N VAL A 76 1.92 6.18 2.60
CA VAL A 76 2.12 7.35 1.73
C VAL A 76 3.01 6.89 0.58
N HIS A 77 2.39 6.47 -0.53
CA HIS A 77 3.08 5.81 -1.63
C HIS A 77 4.36 6.54 -2.05
N PRO A 78 5.51 5.84 -2.20
CA PRO A 78 5.68 4.38 -2.08
C PRO A 78 5.96 3.88 -0.65
N ASN A 79 5.99 4.76 0.34
CA ASN A 79 6.48 4.47 1.68
C ASN A 79 5.37 4.00 2.62
N ILE A 80 5.67 2.94 3.37
CA ILE A 80 4.86 2.44 4.48
C ILE A 80 5.65 2.70 5.77
N SER A 81 4.98 3.24 6.77
CA SER A 81 5.51 3.38 8.12
C SER A 81 4.46 2.91 9.12
N LEU A 82 4.77 1.87 9.90
CA LEU A 82 3.86 1.31 10.89
C LEU A 82 4.58 1.17 12.24
N THR A 83 3.92 1.56 13.32
CA THR A 83 4.26 1.18 14.68
C THR A 83 3.48 -0.08 15.05
N ILE A 84 4.20 -1.04 15.60
CA ILE A 84 3.71 -2.34 16.07
C ILE A 84 3.88 -2.37 17.57
N SER A 85 2.77 -2.48 18.30
CA SER A 85 2.75 -2.44 19.76
C SER A 85 2.21 -3.75 20.32
N SER A 86 2.70 -4.15 21.49
CA SER A 86 2.17 -5.27 22.27
C SER A 86 2.21 -4.93 23.76
N ALA A 87 1.25 -5.45 24.53
CA ALA A 87 1.16 -5.16 25.95
C ALA A 87 2.41 -5.64 26.70
N GLY A 88 3.06 -4.73 27.43
CA GLY A 88 4.25 -5.05 28.23
C GLY A 88 5.56 -5.15 27.45
N LEU A 89 5.55 -4.86 26.15
CA LEU A 89 6.75 -4.79 25.31
C LEU A 89 6.97 -3.35 24.82
N GLN A 90 8.20 -3.05 24.41
CA GLN A 90 8.49 -1.81 23.69
C GLN A 90 7.91 -1.90 22.28
N ASP A 91 7.60 -0.75 21.69
CA ASP A 91 7.13 -0.71 20.31
C ASP A 91 8.25 -1.06 19.32
N ALA A 92 7.85 -1.67 18.20
CA ALA A 92 8.68 -1.83 17.02
C ALA A 92 8.14 -0.97 15.88
N ASN A 93 9.02 -0.47 15.03
CA ASN A 93 8.69 0.32 13.86
C ASN A 93 9.05 -0.46 12.59
N TYR A 94 8.07 -0.61 11.72
CA TYR A 94 8.23 -1.13 10.38
C TYR A 94 8.29 0.01 9.38
N THR A 95 9.34 0.06 8.57
CA THR A 95 9.46 0.98 7.44
C THR A 95 9.70 0.19 6.16
N GLY A 96 8.84 0.35 5.17
CA GLY A 96 8.86 -0.47 3.96
C GLY A 96 8.23 0.19 2.74
N LYS A 97 8.06 -0.59 1.68
CA LYS A 97 7.40 -0.20 0.44
C LYS A 97 6.79 -1.39 -0.28
N PHE A 98 5.74 -1.14 -1.06
CA PHE A 98 5.19 -2.14 -1.96
C PHE A 98 6.21 -2.54 -3.04
N THR A 99 6.34 -3.83 -3.29
CA THR A 99 7.08 -4.39 -4.43
C THR A 99 6.13 -4.78 -5.56
N ASN A 100 4.88 -5.11 -5.21
CA ASN A 100 3.72 -5.23 -6.10
C ASN A 100 2.45 -5.01 -5.25
N ASP A 101 1.26 -5.11 -5.83
CA ASP A 101 0.00 -4.76 -5.16
C ASP A 101 -0.35 -5.70 -3.97
N ASN A 102 0.29 -6.87 -3.89
CA ASN A 102 0.08 -7.93 -2.91
C ASN A 102 1.32 -8.26 -2.08
N THR A 103 2.38 -7.47 -2.20
CA THR A 103 3.65 -7.71 -1.47
C THR A 103 4.30 -6.39 -1.10
N HIS A 104 4.74 -6.28 0.15
CA HIS A 104 5.57 -5.18 0.60
C HIS A 104 6.73 -5.67 1.47
N ASN A 105 7.88 -5.03 1.28
CA ASN A 105 9.12 -5.39 1.95
C ASN A 105 9.61 -4.19 2.77
N GLY A 106 10.15 -4.46 3.94
CA GLY A 106 10.66 -3.41 4.81
C GLY A 106 11.56 -3.94 5.91
N LYS A 107 11.91 -3.04 6.82
CA LYS A 107 12.73 -3.33 7.99
C LYS A 107 11.96 -3.06 9.27
N LEU A 108 12.19 -3.91 10.26
CA LEU A 108 11.69 -3.77 11.62
C LEU A 108 12.82 -3.28 12.54
N ASN A 109 12.55 -2.26 13.33
CA ASN A 109 13.48 -1.64 14.27
C ASN A 109 12.79 -1.35 15.61
N GLY A 110 13.47 -1.55 16.74
CA GLY A 110 12.89 -1.38 18.08
C GLY A 110 12.42 -2.71 18.68
N SER A 111 12.04 -2.73 19.96
CA SER A 111 11.71 -3.95 20.71
C SER A 111 12.76 -5.09 20.60
N GLY A 112 14.04 -4.74 20.46
CA GLY A 112 15.13 -5.70 20.26
C GLY A 112 15.41 -6.06 18.80
N PHE A 113 14.61 -5.61 17.85
CA PHE A 113 14.88 -5.72 16.41
C PHE A 113 15.84 -4.62 15.95
N VAL A 114 16.82 -5.02 15.12
CA VAL A 114 17.79 -4.11 14.49
C VAL A 114 17.82 -4.41 13.01
N ASP A 115 17.22 -3.53 12.22
CA ASP A 115 17.21 -3.57 10.75
C ASP A 115 16.76 -4.92 10.16
N LEU A 116 15.82 -5.57 10.84
CA LEU A 116 15.41 -6.92 10.51
C LEU A 116 14.45 -6.92 9.31
N ASN A 117 14.82 -7.62 8.25
CA ASN A 117 14.00 -7.69 7.04
C ASN A 117 12.69 -8.43 7.27
N VAL A 118 11.60 -7.87 6.77
CA VAL A 118 10.26 -8.48 6.79
C VAL A 118 9.61 -8.34 5.43
N THR A 119 9.07 -9.44 4.93
CA THR A 119 8.24 -9.49 3.72
C THR A 119 6.82 -9.83 4.11
N PHE A 120 5.88 -8.96 3.78
CA PHE A 120 4.45 -9.20 3.94
C PHE A 120 3.83 -9.59 2.61
N VAL A 121 3.03 -10.66 2.62
CA VAL A 121 2.27 -11.15 1.48
C VAL A 121 0.80 -11.16 1.83
N ARG A 122 -0.03 -10.60 0.94
CA ARG A 122 -1.49 -10.58 1.11
C ARG A 122 -2.03 -12.01 1.10
N GLN A 123 -3.05 -12.25 1.92
CA GLN A 123 -3.80 -13.52 1.98
C GLN A 123 -5.11 -13.43 1.21
#